data_AF-A0A9P8BHX5-F1
#
_entry.id   AF-A0A9P8BHX5-F1
#
_cell.length_a   1.000
_cell.length_b   1.000
_cell.length_c   1.000
_cell.angle_alpha   90.00
_cell.angle_beta   90.00
_cell.angle_gamma   90.00
#
_symmetry.space_group_name_H-M   'P 1'
#
loop_
_entity.id
_entity.type
_entity.pdbx_description
1 polymer ?
#
loop_
_entity_poly.entity_id
_entity_poly.type
_entity_poly.pdbx_seq_one_letter_code
_entity_poly.pdbx_strand_id
1 'polypeptide(L)' 'MPSTNSECASCGYPKAKIRSYGWSVKAKRRRTTGTGRMRYLKEVPARFKGGFRENGVAVRAKKPQAKAAGKEKEA' A
#
# COMPACT_ATOMS: atom_id res chain seq x y z
N MET A 1 -36.48 8.47 -2.61
CA MET A 1 -35.36 7.53 -2.39
C MET A 1 -35.86 6.15 -2.79
N PRO A 2 -35.19 5.35 -3.63
CA PRO A 2 -35.87 4.17 -4.18
C PRO A 2 -36.13 3.16 -3.06
N SER A 3 -37.41 3.07 -2.72
CA SER A 3 -38.02 2.50 -1.52
C SER A 3 -39.09 1.47 -1.90
N THR A 4 -38.68 0.45 -2.65
CA THR A 4 -39.54 -0.72 -2.99
C THR A 4 -38.75 -2.02 -3.20
N ASN A 5 -37.43 -1.96 -3.33
CA ASN A 5 -36.56 -3.11 -3.38
C ASN A 5 -35.41 -2.88 -2.40
N SER A 6 -35.26 -3.75 -1.40
CA SER A 6 -34.27 -3.65 -0.31
C SER A 6 -32.85 -3.99 -0.79
N GLU A 7 -32.49 -3.59 -2.02
CA GLU A 7 -31.20 -3.81 -2.62
C GLU A 7 -30.59 -2.49 -3.10
N CYS A 8 -29.33 -2.25 -2.74
CA CYS A 8 -28.62 -1.09 -3.25
C CYS A 8 -28.40 -1.22 -4.77
N ALA A 9 -29.02 -0.33 -5.55
CA ALA A 9 -28.88 -0.29 -7.00
C ALA A 9 -27.44 -0.06 -7.48
N SER A 10 -26.50 0.38 -6.63
CA SER A 10 -25.09 0.58 -6.99
C SER A 10 -24.23 -0.65 -6.69
N CYS A 11 -24.11 -1.01 -5.41
CA CYS A 11 -23.20 -2.07 -4.94
C CYS A 11 -23.86 -3.44 -4.76
N GLY A 12 -25.19 -3.53 -4.74
CA GLY A 12 -25.91 -4.79 -4.55
C GLY A 12 -26.03 -5.28 -3.11
N TYR A 13 -25.68 -4.46 -2.10
CA TYR A 13 -25.99 -4.76 -0.69
C TYR A 13 -27.48 -5.09 -0.54
N PRO A 14 -27.89 -6.19 0.12
CA PRO A 14 -27.17 -6.99 1.14
C PRO A 14 -26.32 -8.16 0.62
N LYS A 15 -26.15 -8.33 -0.69
CA LYS A 15 -25.34 -9.44 -1.24
C LYS A 15 -23.88 -9.31 -0.79
N ALA A 16 -23.25 -10.43 -0.47
CA ALA A 16 -21.85 -10.46 -0.01
C ALA A 16 -20.85 -9.99 -1.09
N LYS A 17 -21.17 -10.24 -2.38
CA LYS A 17 -20.35 -9.82 -3.51
C LYS A 17 -20.81 -8.46 -4.04
N ILE A 18 -19.84 -7.60 -4.35
CA ILE A 18 -20.10 -6.32 -5.00
C ILE A 18 -20.62 -6.55 -6.43
N ARG A 19 -21.74 -5.90 -6.74
CA ARG A 19 -22.33 -5.92 -8.08
C ARG A 19 -21.43 -5.23 -9.11
N SER A 20 -20.97 -6.01 -10.09
CA SER A 20 -20.19 -5.54 -11.24
C SER A 20 -20.65 -6.23 -12.52
N TYR A 21 -20.64 -5.50 -13.64
CA TYR A 21 -21.03 -6.03 -14.95
C TYR A 21 -20.00 -5.70 -16.01
N GLY A 22 -19.86 -6.56 -17.04
CA GLY A 22 -18.91 -6.41 -18.14
C GLY A 22 -19.15 -5.19 -19.04
N TRP A 23 -20.42 -4.80 -19.21
CA TRP A 23 -20.85 -3.78 -20.16
C TRP A 23 -20.53 -2.34 -19.74
N SER A 24 -20.20 -2.06 -18.47
CA SER A 24 -19.80 -0.72 -18.02
C SER A 24 -18.37 -0.68 -17.49
N VAL A 25 -17.42 -0.44 -18.40
CA VAL A 25 -16.00 -0.26 -18.07
C VAL A 25 -15.79 0.96 -17.14
N LYS A 26 -16.54 2.04 -17.37
CA LYS A 26 -16.47 3.26 -16.54
C LYS A 26 -16.90 3.01 -15.10
N ALA A 27 -17.94 2.20 -14.88
CA ALA A 27 -18.38 1.83 -13.55
C ALA A 27 -17.35 0.95 -12.81
N LYS A 28 -16.63 0.07 -13.53
CA LYS A 28 -15.49 -0.67 -12.98
C LYS A 28 -14.36 0.29 -12.58
N ARG A 29 -13.95 1.21 -13.46
CA ARG A 29 -12.86 2.16 -13.19
C ARG A 29 -13.11 3.05 -11.96
N ARG A 30 -14.35 3.44 -11.69
CA ARG A 30 -14.68 4.26 -10.50
C ARG A 30 -14.57 3.51 -9.18
N ARG A 31 -14.71 2.18 -9.19
CA ARG A 31 -14.83 1.35 -7.99
C ARG A 31 -13.73 0.29 -7.84
N THR A 32 -12.82 0.21 -8.81
CA THR A 32 -11.70 -0.74 -8.78
C THR A 32 -10.78 -0.48 -7.59
N THR A 33 -10.07 -1.50 -7.15
CA THR A 33 -8.96 -1.36 -6.19
C THR A 33 -7.99 -0.30 -6.71
N GLY A 34 -7.62 0.66 -5.85
CA GLY A 34 -6.79 1.81 -6.26
C GLY A 34 -7.49 3.16 -6.19
N THR A 35 -8.82 3.23 -6.26
CA THR A 35 -9.54 4.53 -6.23
C THR A 35 -9.71 5.12 -4.83
N GLY A 36 -9.66 4.27 -3.79
CA GLY A 36 -9.76 4.67 -2.39
C GLY A 36 -8.41 4.88 -1.71
N ARG A 37 -8.43 5.13 -0.40
CA ARG A 37 -7.22 5.42 0.40
C ARG A 37 -6.25 4.25 0.55
N MET A 38 -6.64 3.02 0.20
CA MET A 38 -5.81 1.80 0.26
C MET A 38 -4.95 1.69 1.54
N ARG A 39 -5.54 1.89 2.73
CA ARG A 39 -4.79 2.02 4.01
C ARG A 39 -3.75 0.92 4.22
N TYR A 40 -4.12 -0.34 3.98
CA TYR A 40 -3.20 -1.48 4.09
C TYR A 40 -2.31 -1.63 2.86
N LEU A 41 -2.90 -1.74 1.67
CA LEU A 41 -2.16 -2.02 0.42
C LEU A 41 -1.14 -0.95 0.06
N LYS A 42 -1.28 0.29 0.55
CA LYS A 42 -0.31 1.36 0.33
C LYS A 42 1.06 1.06 0.96
N GLU A 43 1.08 0.39 2.10
CA GLU A 43 2.30 0.09 2.86
C GLU A 43 2.97 -1.22 2.40
N VAL A 44 2.19 -2.12 1.79
CA VAL A 44 2.66 -3.44 1.34
C VAL A 44 3.87 -3.35 0.39
N PRO A 45 3.91 -2.49 -0.65
CA PRO A 45 5.09 -2.37 -1.50
C PRO A 45 6.34 -1.87 -0.76
N ALA A 46 6.18 -1.00 0.23
CA ALA A 46 7.30 -0.51 1.04
C ALA A 46 7.82 -1.63 1.97
N ARG A 47 6.91 -2.39 2.59
CA ARG A 47 7.26 -3.58 3.38
C ARG A 47 7.90 -4.67 2.53
N PHE A 48 7.44 -4.88 1.30
CA PHE A 48 8.01 -5.84 0.35
C PHE A 48 9.49 -5.52 0.07
N LYS A 49 9.82 -4.25 -0.21
CA LYS A 49 11.21 -3.81 -0.39
C LYS A 49 12.06 -4.02 0.87
N GLY A 50 11.45 -3.92 2.04
CA GLY A 50 12.09 -4.19 3.34
C GLY A 50 12.05 -5.65 3.78
N GLY A 51 11.60 -6.59 2.93
CA GLY A 51 11.54 -8.03 3.25
C GLY A 51 10.51 -8.40 4.33
N PHE A 52 9.42 -7.64 4.46
CA PHE A 52 8.35 -7.86 5.44
C PHE A 52 8.82 -8.00 6.89
N ARG A 53 9.85 -7.26 7.28
CA ARG A 53 10.29 -7.19 8.69
C ARG A 53 9.13 -6.76 9.59
N GLU A 54 8.80 -7.57 10.59
CA GLU A 54 7.59 -7.36 11.40
C GLU A 54 7.83 -6.63 12.72
N ASN A 55 9.08 -6.47 13.18
CA ASN A 55 9.39 -5.86 14.49
C ASN A 55 10.76 -5.15 14.55
N GLY A 56 11.15 -4.45 13.48
CA GLY A 56 12.43 -3.72 13.44
C GLY A 56 12.34 -2.34 14.08
N VAL A 57 12.93 -2.15 15.26
CA VAL A 57 13.21 -0.79 15.77
C VAL A 57 14.30 -0.18 14.88
N ALA A 58 14.05 1.02 14.33
CA ALA A 58 15.05 1.71 13.53
C ALA A 58 16.26 2.04 14.41
N VAL A 59 17.34 1.30 14.23
CA VAL A 59 18.60 1.57 14.94
C VAL A 59 19.19 2.86 14.38
N ARG A 60 19.43 3.85 15.24
CA ARG A 60 20.05 5.11 14.84
C ARG A 60 21.41 4.82 14.19
N ALA A 61 21.61 5.26 12.96
CA ALA A 61 22.89 5.12 12.28
C ALA A 61 23.95 5.95 13.04
N LYS A 62 25.00 5.29 13.57
CA LYS A 62 26.18 6.00 14.08
C LYS A 62 26.97 6.57 12.89
N LYS A 63 27.33 7.84 12.98
CA LYS A 63 28.17 8.54 11.99
C LYS A 63 29.47 7.74 11.80
N PRO A 64 29.89 7.39 10.57
CA PRO A 64 31.18 6.73 10.39
C PRO A 64 32.28 7.68 10.83
N GLN A 65 33.14 7.25 11.76
CA GLN A 65 34.34 8.00 12.14
C GLN A 65 35.31 7.92 10.97
N ALA A 66 35.66 9.08 10.39
CA ALA A 66 36.69 9.16 9.37
C ALA A 66 38.00 8.60 9.94
N LYS A 67 38.52 7.51 9.37
CA LYS A 67 39.84 7.00 9.76
C LYS A 67 40.90 7.96 9.21
N ALA A 68 41.66 8.58 10.12
CA ALA A 68 42.84 9.35 9.81
C ALA A 68 43.86 8.46 9.09
N ALA A 69 44.13 8.77 7.81
CA ALA A 69 45.26 8.24 7.08
C ALA A 69 46.46 9.14 7.36
N GLY A 70 47.34 8.69 8.25
CA GLY A 70 48.66 9.25 8.45
C GLY A 70 49.64 8.11 8.67
N LYS A 71 50.48 7.84 7.67
CA LYS A 71 51.80 7.20 7.78
C LYS A 71 52.57 7.47 6.50
N GLU A 72 53.36 8.55 6.52
CA GLU A 72 54.65 8.58 5.83
C GLU A 72 55.66 7.80 6.70
N LYS A 73 56.42 6.90 6.06
CA LYS A 73 57.80 6.54 6.40
C LYS A 73 58.38 5.62 5.30
N GLU A 74 59.12 6.26 4.39
CA GLU A 74 60.48 5.92 3.90
C GLU A 74 60.83 4.45 3.57
N ALA A 75 61.07 4.21 2.27
CA ALA A 75 62.18 3.42 1.70
C ALA A 75 62.42 3.87 0.25
#